data_AF-A0AAD0W4W6-F1
#
_entry.id   AF-A0AAD0W4W6-F1
#
_cell.length_a   1.000
_cell.length_b   1.000
_cell.length_c   1.000
_cell.angle_alpha   90.00
_cell.angle_beta   90.00
_cell.angle_gamma   90.00
#
_symmetry.space_group_name_H-M   'P 1'
#
loop_
_entity.id
_entity.type
_entity.pdbx_description
1 polymer ?
#
loop_
_entity_poly.entity_id
_entity_poly.type
_entity_poly.pdbx_seq_one_letter_code
_entity_poly.pdbx_strand_id
1 'polypeptide(L)'
;MKQLLPIIFLTTLAACTPSEITKTEQAFTLAQQQRNLDAQLNALSSLNEYDNDKWQALYLETLNASTLLSDAQHAYDNGNIVAAQIKAGQSKGINNSLQADTLLRALSVDYPLTELIDELVQLQTTTSKNELSFAPFFNHPPSKWNTIEVNQKLLAINTKIKTINKQMEILRNSQRQTQSYQTVLTEAKRQRDLLAKQESIFLSYLQQQFSVLHQPQFAKIYQTVAEQLNNFEERVVASMIRQDQNKLIETMQHQSELLYNIDLMLKQTGSARHAEFEPFYLAYIQLLNKSKDYREYARQGKAALALFELASAPNNFYQQYQILVSEPLTLSDDLLAFARSQNESKFLYKKY
;
A
#
# COMPACT_ATOMS: atom_id res chain seq x y z
N MET A 1 -15.48 -77.34 -59.91
CA MET A 1 -14.64 -77.49 -58.69
C MET A 1 -14.87 -76.28 -57.81
N LYS A 2 -15.20 -76.54 -56.54
CA LYS A 2 -14.80 -75.85 -55.32
C LYS A 2 -15.02 -74.33 -55.18
N GLN A 3 -16.01 -74.02 -54.32
CA GLN A 3 -15.91 -73.18 -53.10
C GLN A 3 -15.30 -71.77 -53.20
N LEU A 4 -16.09 -70.75 -52.80
CA LEU A 4 -15.88 -70.02 -51.54
C LEU A 4 -17.05 -69.06 -51.21
N LEU A 5 -17.18 -68.83 -49.91
CA LEU A 5 -18.25 -68.26 -49.10
C LEU A 5 -18.29 -66.70 -49.14
N PRO A 6 -19.21 -66.02 -48.40
CA PRO A 6 -19.76 -64.69 -48.67
C PRO A 6 -18.93 -63.54 -48.09
N ILE A 7 -19.07 -62.34 -48.67
CA ILE A 7 -18.61 -61.09 -48.08
C ILE A 7 -19.82 -60.31 -47.58
N ILE A 8 -20.07 -60.45 -46.28
CA ILE A 8 -20.22 -59.37 -45.31
C ILE A 8 -20.87 -58.07 -45.85
N PHE A 9 -22.15 -57.86 -45.55
CA PHE A 9 -22.69 -56.53 -45.31
C PHE A 9 -22.90 -56.36 -43.81
N LEU A 10 -21.85 -55.84 -43.17
CA LEU A 10 -21.87 -55.30 -41.82
C LEU A 10 -22.79 -54.07 -41.81
N THR A 11 -23.91 -54.21 -41.09
CA THR A 11 -24.51 -53.21 -40.20
C THR A 11 -24.04 -51.76 -40.39
N THR A 12 -24.81 -50.97 -41.14
CA THR A 12 -24.91 -49.53 -40.90
C THR A 12 -25.69 -49.30 -39.61
N LEU A 13 -25.05 -49.52 -38.47
CA LEU A 13 -25.41 -48.83 -37.23
C LEU A 13 -25.00 -47.37 -37.42
N ALA A 14 -25.78 -46.62 -38.21
CA ALA A 14 -25.83 -45.19 -38.03
C ALA A 14 -26.40 -45.00 -36.62
N ALA A 15 -25.52 -44.66 -35.68
CA ALA A 15 -25.92 -44.16 -34.39
C ALA A 15 -26.82 -42.95 -34.63
N CYS A 16 -28.13 -43.18 -34.67
CA CYS A 16 -29.11 -42.11 -34.61
C CYS A 16 -28.98 -41.55 -33.19
N THR A 17 -28.22 -40.46 -33.05
CA THR A 17 -28.42 -39.59 -31.91
C THR A 17 -29.91 -39.21 -31.90
N PRO A 18 -30.64 -39.45 -30.79
CA PRO A 18 -32.05 -39.11 -30.70
C PRO A 18 -32.26 -37.66 -31.13
N SER A 19 -33.31 -37.39 -31.91
CA SER A 19 -33.60 -36.04 -32.43
C SER A 19 -33.68 -34.97 -31.32
N GLU A 20 -33.95 -35.39 -30.09
CA GLU A 20 -33.96 -34.55 -28.89
C GLU A 20 -32.56 -34.11 -28.46
N ILE A 21 -31.54 -34.97 -28.58
CA ILE A 21 -30.14 -34.59 -28.30
C ILE A 21 -29.70 -33.52 -29.30
N THR A 22 -29.95 -33.71 -30.60
CA THR A 22 -29.59 -32.73 -31.63
C THR A 22 -30.28 -31.39 -31.44
N LYS A 23 -31.56 -31.37 -31.03
CA LYS A 23 -32.28 -30.13 -30.70
C LYS A 23 -31.66 -29.43 -29.47
N THR A 24 -31.24 -30.19 -28.47
CA THR A 24 -30.63 -29.65 -27.25
C THR A 24 -29.23 -29.10 -27.51
N GLU A 25 -28.42 -29.76 -28.35
CA GLU A 25 -27.12 -29.26 -28.82
C GLU A 25 -27.28 -27.94 -29.62
N GLN A 26 -28.31 -27.83 -30.46
CA GLN A 26 -28.64 -26.59 -31.17
C GLN A 26 -29.07 -25.47 -30.20
N ALA A 27 -29.90 -25.79 -29.21
CA ALA A 27 -30.31 -24.83 -28.18
C ALA A 27 -29.12 -24.34 -27.36
N PHE A 28 -28.19 -25.24 -27.02
CA PHE A 28 -26.94 -24.89 -26.35
C PHE A 28 -26.09 -23.94 -27.20
N THR A 29 -25.90 -24.26 -28.48
CA THR A 29 -25.15 -23.42 -29.43
C THR A 29 -25.75 -22.01 -29.54
N LEU A 30 -27.09 -21.92 -29.63
CA LEU A 30 -27.79 -20.64 -29.66
C LEU A 30 -27.60 -19.87 -28.35
N ALA A 31 -27.68 -20.55 -27.19
CA ALA A 31 -27.49 -19.94 -25.88
C ALA A 31 -26.04 -19.42 -25.69
N GLN A 32 -25.05 -20.11 -26.26
CA GLN A 32 -23.66 -19.64 -26.31
C GLN A 32 -23.52 -18.37 -27.16
N GLN A 33 -24.13 -18.34 -28.36
CA GLN A 33 -24.13 -17.17 -29.24
C GLN A 33 -24.79 -15.96 -28.58
N GLN A 34 -25.89 -16.18 -27.88
CA GLN A 34 -26.60 -15.15 -27.12
C GLN A 34 -25.91 -14.79 -25.80
N ARG A 35 -24.85 -15.51 -25.41
CA ARG A 35 -24.15 -15.39 -24.13
C ARG A 35 -25.11 -15.48 -22.93
N ASN A 36 -26.18 -16.26 -23.07
CA ASN A 36 -27.21 -16.40 -22.05
C ASN A 36 -26.87 -17.57 -21.11
N LEU A 37 -26.41 -17.25 -19.90
CA LEU A 37 -25.93 -18.24 -18.93
C LEU A 37 -27.00 -19.25 -18.50
N ASP A 38 -28.21 -18.79 -18.18
CA ASP A 38 -29.30 -19.66 -17.72
C ASP A 38 -29.74 -20.63 -18.81
N ALA A 39 -29.82 -20.16 -20.06
CA ALA A 39 -30.15 -21.00 -21.20
C ALA A 39 -29.03 -22.02 -21.50
N GLN A 40 -27.76 -21.64 -21.33
CA GLN A 40 -26.63 -22.56 -21.45
C GLN A 40 -26.68 -23.64 -20.37
N LEU A 41 -26.91 -23.26 -19.11
CA LEU A 41 -26.99 -24.20 -17.98
C LEU A 41 -28.14 -25.20 -18.16
N ASN A 42 -29.32 -24.72 -18.55
CA ASN A 42 -30.48 -25.58 -18.79
C ASN A 42 -30.21 -26.60 -19.90
N ALA A 43 -29.63 -26.16 -21.03
CA ALA A 43 -29.32 -27.06 -22.14
C ALA A 43 -28.23 -28.09 -21.74
N LEU A 44 -27.20 -27.67 -21.00
CA LEU A 44 -26.14 -28.55 -20.53
C LEU A 44 -26.62 -29.55 -19.48
N SER A 45 -27.55 -29.17 -18.60
CA SER A 45 -28.16 -30.10 -17.65
C SER A 45 -28.82 -31.27 -18.37
N SER A 46 -29.62 -30.98 -19.40
CA SER A 46 -30.25 -32.02 -20.21
C SER A 46 -29.24 -32.85 -21.00
N LEU A 47 -28.22 -32.23 -21.61
CA LEU A 47 -27.17 -32.96 -22.33
C LEU A 47 -26.35 -33.88 -21.42
N ASN A 48 -26.08 -33.45 -20.18
CA ASN A 48 -25.34 -34.22 -19.19
C ASN A 48 -26.10 -35.45 -18.69
N GLU A 49 -27.44 -35.41 -18.67
CA GLU A 49 -28.28 -36.58 -18.38
C GLU A 49 -28.19 -37.65 -19.49
N TYR A 50 -28.00 -37.23 -20.75
CA TYR A 50 -27.89 -38.15 -21.89
C TYR A 50 -26.50 -38.78 -22.06
N ASP A 51 -25.44 -37.97 -21.92
CA ASP A 51 -24.05 -38.41 -22.10
C ASP A 51 -23.12 -37.65 -21.14
N ASN A 52 -23.03 -38.18 -19.93
CA ASN A 52 -22.28 -37.58 -18.82
C ASN A 52 -20.79 -37.43 -19.19
N ASP A 53 -20.15 -38.46 -19.74
CA ASP A 53 -18.72 -38.46 -20.06
C ASP A 53 -18.34 -37.34 -21.05
N LYS A 54 -19.27 -36.95 -21.94
CA LYS A 54 -19.07 -35.87 -22.92
C LYS A 54 -19.32 -34.47 -22.32
N TRP A 55 -20.35 -34.29 -21.51
CA TRP A 55 -20.88 -32.96 -21.17
C TRP A 55 -20.63 -32.51 -19.72
N GLN A 56 -20.24 -33.43 -18.84
CA GLN A 56 -20.13 -33.17 -17.40
C GLN A 56 -19.24 -32.00 -17.05
N ALA A 57 -18.03 -31.94 -17.64
CA ALA A 57 -17.08 -30.88 -17.34
C ALA A 57 -17.67 -29.49 -17.65
N LEU A 58 -18.28 -29.34 -18.84
CA LEU A 58 -18.85 -28.08 -19.28
C LEU A 58 -20.12 -27.71 -18.49
N TYR A 59 -20.93 -28.71 -18.12
CA TYR A 59 -22.06 -28.52 -17.21
C TYR A 59 -21.61 -28.00 -15.85
N LEU A 60 -20.61 -28.64 -15.23
CA LEU A 60 -20.08 -28.23 -13.92
C LEU A 60 -19.44 -26.84 -13.96
N GLU A 61 -18.69 -26.50 -15.01
CA GLU A 61 -18.14 -25.16 -15.20
C GLU A 61 -19.25 -24.10 -15.32
N THR A 62 -20.29 -24.39 -16.11
CA THR A 62 -21.42 -23.47 -16.32
C THR A 62 -22.27 -23.33 -15.06
N LEU A 63 -22.46 -24.41 -14.30
CA LEU A 63 -23.14 -24.42 -13.01
C LEU A 63 -22.38 -23.58 -11.98
N ASN A 64 -21.06 -23.71 -11.94
CA ASN A 64 -20.21 -22.88 -11.08
C ASN A 64 -20.32 -21.39 -11.46
N ALA A 65 -20.23 -21.06 -12.75
CA ALA A 65 -20.39 -19.68 -13.22
C ALA A 65 -21.77 -19.10 -12.85
N SER A 66 -22.84 -19.89 -12.97
CA SER A 66 -24.21 -19.50 -12.57
C SER A 66 -24.34 -19.27 -11.07
N THR A 67 -23.76 -20.17 -10.26
CA THR A 67 -23.73 -20.04 -8.80
C THR A 67 -23.00 -18.77 -8.37
N LEU A 68 -21.82 -18.50 -8.96
CA LEU A 68 -21.06 -17.28 -8.71
C LEU A 68 -21.82 -16.02 -9.10
N LEU A 69 -22.55 -16.04 -10.22
CA LEU A 69 -23.37 -14.90 -10.65
C LEU A 69 -24.54 -14.64 -9.69
N SER A 70 -25.23 -15.70 -9.26
CA SER A 70 -26.32 -15.61 -8.28
C SER A 70 -25.82 -15.02 -6.96
N ASP A 71 -24.69 -15.54 -6.46
CA ASP A 71 -24.02 -15.02 -5.29
C ASP A 71 -23.58 -13.56 -5.45
N ALA A 72 -23.12 -13.17 -6.64
CA ALA A 72 -22.74 -11.79 -6.95
C ALA A 72 -23.94 -10.86 -6.89
N GLN A 73 -25.08 -11.28 -7.45
CA GLN A 73 -26.32 -10.54 -7.40
C GLN A 73 -26.81 -10.36 -5.95
N HIS A 74 -26.81 -11.44 -5.16
CA HIS A 74 -27.16 -11.38 -3.74
C HIS A 74 -26.21 -10.45 -2.96
N ALA A 75 -24.91 -10.47 -3.25
CA ALA A 75 -23.96 -9.55 -2.64
C ALA A 75 -24.23 -8.10 -3.04
N TYR A 76 -24.57 -7.85 -4.30
CA TYR A 76 -24.90 -6.52 -4.81
C TYR A 76 -26.17 -5.97 -4.16
N ASP A 77 -27.22 -6.77 -4.06
CA ASP A 77 -28.50 -6.40 -3.43
C ASP A 77 -28.33 -6.07 -1.94
N ASN A 78 -27.37 -6.72 -1.28
CA ASN A 78 -26.99 -6.44 0.12
C ASN A 78 -25.95 -5.29 0.26
N GLY A 79 -25.59 -4.62 -0.83
CA GLY A 79 -24.64 -3.50 -0.83
C GLY A 79 -23.17 -3.91 -0.64
N ASN A 80 -22.81 -5.19 -0.75
CA ASN A 80 -21.44 -5.67 -0.70
C ASN A 80 -20.80 -5.68 -2.10
N ILE A 81 -20.49 -4.48 -2.59
CA ILE A 81 -19.91 -4.22 -3.92
C ILE A 81 -18.58 -4.97 -4.14
N VAL A 82 -17.72 -5.09 -3.14
CA VAL A 82 -16.44 -5.80 -3.27
C VAL A 82 -16.69 -7.28 -3.60
N ALA A 83 -17.51 -7.96 -2.80
CA ALA A 83 -17.85 -9.35 -3.06
C ALA A 83 -18.63 -9.53 -4.37
N ALA A 84 -19.57 -8.63 -4.67
CA ALA A 84 -20.33 -8.65 -5.93
C ALA A 84 -19.40 -8.57 -7.14
N GLN A 85 -18.45 -7.64 -7.13
CA GLN A 85 -17.50 -7.40 -8.22
C GLN A 85 -16.52 -8.57 -8.41
N ILE A 86 -16.03 -9.18 -7.31
CA ILE A 86 -15.16 -10.36 -7.36
C ILE A 86 -15.92 -11.52 -7.99
N LYS A 87 -17.10 -11.84 -7.46
CA LYS A 87 -17.88 -13.01 -7.89
C LYS A 87 -18.42 -12.85 -9.32
N ALA A 88 -18.88 -11.65 -9.69
CA ALA A 88 -19.28 -11.37 -11.07
C ALA A 88 -18.09 -11.47 -12.05
N GLY A 89 -16.91 -10.99 -11.64
CA GLY A 89 -15.67 -11.11 -12.42
C GLY A 89 -15.24 -12.56 -12.61
N GLN A 90 -15.27 -13.36 -11.54
CA GLN A 90 -14.99 -14.80 -11.60
C GLN A 90 -15.99 -15.55 -12.47
N SER A 91 -17.29 -15.27 -12.32
CA SER A 91 -18.35 -15.84 -13.15
C SER A 91 -18.08 -15.56 -14.63
N LYS A 92 -17.78 -14.31 -14.98
CA LYS A 92 -17.42 -13.90 -16.35
C LYS A 92 -16.16 -14.60 -16.87
N GLY A 93 -15.15 -14.76 -16.02
CA GLY A 93 -13.90 -15.44 -16.37
C GLY A 93 -14.09 -16.92 -16.71
N ILE A 94 -15.05 -17.59 -16.05
CA ILE A 94 -15.42 -18.99 -16.33
C ILE A 94 -16.35 -19.06 -17.55
N ASN A 95 -17.41 -18.24 -17.56
CA ASN A 95 -18.38 -18.18 -18.64
C ASN A 95 -18.64 -16.72 -19.01
N ASN A 96 -18.25 -16.34 -20.22
CA ASN A 96 -18.36 -14.98 -20.74
C ASN A 96 -19.81 -14.57 -21.04
N SER A 97 -20.67 -14.55 -20.02
CA SER A 97 -22.11 -14.31 -20.12
C SER A 97 -22.47 -12.82 -20.18
N LEU A 98 -23.60 -12.52 -20.82
CA LEU A 98 -24.14 -11.16 -20.86
C LEU A 98 -24.64 -10.71 -19.49
N GLN A 99 -25.16 -11.64 -18.68
CA GLN A 99 -25.62 -11.34 -17.33
C GLN A 99 -24.46 -10.86 -16.43
N ALA A 100 -23.32 -11.56 -16.44
CA ALA A 100 -22.14 -11.14 -15.67
C ALA A 100 -21.60 -9.78 -16.17
N ASP A 101 -21.56 -9.57 -17.48
CA ASP A 101 -21.20 -8.27 -18.09
C ASP A 101 -22.10 -7.13 -17.61
N THR A 102 -23.40 -7.37 -17.54
CA THR A 102 -24.40 -6.38 -17.15
C THR A 102 -24.22 -5.98 -15.68
N LEU A 103 -24.02 -6.97 -14.80
CA LEU A 103 -23.78 -6.73 -13.38
C LEU A 103 -22.45 -5.99 -13.17
N LEU A 104 -21.36 -6.42 -13.81
CA LEU A 104 -20.06 -5.72 -13.74
C LEU A 104 -20.18 -4.27 -14.20
N ARG A 105 -20.87 -4.00 -15.32
CA ARG A 105 -21.11 -2.64 -15.79
C ARG A 105 -21.86 -1.79 -14.77
N ALA A 106 -22.86 -2.35 -14.08
CA ALA A 106 -23.59 -1.65 -13.02
C ALA A 106 -22.70 -1.33 -11.81
N LEU A 107 -21.76 -2.21 -11.48
CA LEU A 107 -20.79 -2.04 -10.39
C LEU A 107 -19.62 -1.09 -10.75
N SER A 108 -19.38 -0.85 -12.03
CA SER A 108 -18.24 -0.07 -12.56
C SER A 108 -18.33 1.45 -12.38
N VAL A 109 -19.36 1.96 -11.69
CA VAL A 109 -19.66 3.40 -11.61
C VAL A 109 -18.91 4.09 -10.47
N ASP A 110 -18.26 3.32 -9.58
CA ASP A 110 -17.69 3.83 -8.32
C ASP A 110 -16.20 4.20 -8.41
N TYR A 111 -15.92 5.25 -9.20
CA TYR A 111 -14.56 5.73 -9.50
C TYR A 111 -13.68 6.00 -8.25
N PRO A 112 -14.18 6.59 -7.14
CA PRO A 112 -13.36 6.85 -5.96
C PRO A 112 -12.83 5.59 -5.26
N LEU A 113 -13.61 4.50 -5.22
CA LEU A 113 -13.19 3.24 -4.59
C LEU A 113 -12.13 2.54 -5.46
N THR A 114 -12.26 2.63 -6.78
CA THR A 114 -11.27 2.13 -7.76
C THR A 114 -9.91 2.81 -7.59
N GLU A 115 -9.89 4.15 -7.50
CA GLU A 115 -8.63 4.89 -7.34
C GLU A 115 -7.96 4.60 -5.99
N LEU A 116 -8.73 4.35 -4.92
CA LEU A 116 -8.17 3.95 -3.64
C LEU A 116 -7.55 2.54 -3.69
N ILE A 117 -8.23 1.55 -4.29
CA ILE A 117 -7.66 0.20 -4.37
C ILE A 117 -6.44 0.16 -5.30
N ASP A 118 -6.43 0.92 -6.39
CA ASP A 118 -5.28 1.04 -7.29
C ASP A 118 -4.05 1.60 -6.53
N GLU A 119 -4.25 2.60 -5.67
CA GLU A 119 -3.17 3.15 -4.83
C GLU A 119 -2.60 2.10 -3.86
N LEU A 120 -3.45 1.25 -3.27
CA LEU A 120 -3.00 0.18 -2.38
C LEU A 120 -2.23 -0.93 -3.14
N VAL A 121 -2.66 -1.27 -4.35
CA VAL A 121 -1.93 -2.21 -5.22
C VAL A 121 -0.55 -1.64 -5.58
N GLN A 122 -0.48 -0.34 -5.90
CA GLN A 122 0.80 0.33 -6.13
C GLN A 122 1.68 0.32 -4.89
N LEU A 123 1.13 0.60 -3.71
CA LEU A 123 1.87 0.54 -2.44
C LEU A 123 2.44 -0.86 -2.17
N GLN A 124 1.64 -1.91 -2.36
CA GLN A 124 2.13 -3.29 -2.25
C GLN A 124 3.28 -3.55 -3.22
N THR A 125 3.15 -3.09 -4.47
CA THR A 125 4.19 -3.25 -5.50
C THR A 125 5.49 -2.54 -5.10
N THR A 126 5.41 -1.28 -4.68
CA THR A 126 6.57 -0.48 -4.22
C THR A 126 7.22 -1.13 -2.99
N THR A 127 6.43 -1.62 -2.04
CA THR A 127 6.95 -2.31 -0.85
C THR A 127 7.66 -3.61 -1.20
N SER A 128 7.11 -4.41 -2.14
CA SER A 128 7.74 -5.67 -2.58
C SER A 128 9.11 -5.48 -3.22
N LYS A 129 9.39 -4.28 -3.76
CA LYS A 129 10.68 -3.88 -4.32
C LYS A 129 11.64 -3.27 -3.29
N ASN A 130 11.26 -3.24 -2.01
CA ASN A 130 12.01 -2.61 -0.91
C ASN A 130 12.28 -1.11 -1.09
N GLU A 131 11.53 -0.42 -1.95
CA GLU A 131 11.77 0.99 -2.27
C GLU A 131 11.50 1.90 -1.05
N LEU A 132 10.55 1.53 -0.18
CA LEU A 132 10.18 2.28 1.04
C LEU A 132 10.96 1.86 2.30
N SER A 133 11.83 0.85 2.24
CA SER A 133 12.48 0.32 3.45
C SER A 133 13.59 1.24 3.97
N PHE A 134 13.57 1.54 5.27
CA PHE A 134 14.64 2.18 6.03
C PHE A 134 15.64 1.20 6.66
N ALA A 135 15.45 -0.12 6.51
CA ALA A 135 16.32 -1.13 7.14
C ALA A 135 17.83 -0.89 6.93
N PRO A 136 18.32 -0.46 5.74
CA PRO A 136 19.75 -0.20 5.53
C PRO A 136 20.33 0.86 6.48
N PHE A 137 19.55 1.86 6.90
CA PHE A 137 20.01 2.94 7.76
C PHE A 137 20.19 2.52 9.22
N PHE A 138 19.48 1.48 9.67
CA PHE A 138 19.67 0.94 11.02
C PHE A 138 21.01 0.22 11.19
N ASN A 139 21.64 -0.22 10.09
CA ASN A 139 22.89 -0.98 10.12
C ASN A 139 24.15 -0.10 10.07
N HIS A 140 23.99 1.21 9.90
CA HIS A 140 25.10 2.15 9.72
C HIS A 140 24.90 3.40 10.58
N PRO A 141 25.98 4.03 11.09
CA PRO A 141 25.86 5.31 11.79
C PRO A 141 25.40 6.41 10.84
N PRO A 142 24.68 7.44 11.32
CA PRO A 142 24.17 8.51 10.46
C PRO A 142 25.22 9.28 9.68
N SER A 143 26.48 9.29 10.14
CA SER A 143 27.62 9.86 9.41
C SER A 143 27.89 9.19 8.05
N LYS A 144 27.36 7.98 7.82
CA LYS A 144 27.48 7.25 6.55
C LYS A 144 26.21 7.29 5.70
N TRP A 145 25.14 7.92 6.19
CA TRP A 145 23.88 7.93 5.46
C TRP A 145 23.96 8.88 4.27
N ASN A 146 23.37 8.44 3.16
CA ASN A 146 23.20 9.29 1.99
C ASN A 146 21.94 10.15 2.17
N THR A 147 22.13 11.46 2.31
CA THR A 147 21.04 12.43 2.51
C THR A 147 19.98 12.39 1.40
N ILE A 148 20.40 12.17 0.15
CA ILE A 148 19.47 12.07 -0.99
C ILE A 148 18.59 10.83 -0.84
N GLU A 149 19.18 9.69 -0.49
CA GLU A 149 18.45 8.43 -0.31
C GLU A 149 17.44 8.52 0.84
N VAL A 150 17.85 9.09 1.98
CA VAL A 150 16.97 9.30 3.14
C VAL A 150 15.77 10.17 2.75
N ASN A 151 16.03 11.31 2.09
CA ASN A 151 14.99 12.22 1.62
C ASN A 151 14.04 11.56 0.62
N GLN A 152 14.56 10.78 -0.33
CA GLN A 152 13.74 10.08 -1.33
C GLN A 152 12.78 9.09 -0.65
N LYS A 153 13.26 8.32 0.33
CA LYS A 153 12.45 7.35 1.06
C LYS A 153 11.37 8.02 1.92
N LEU A 154 11.73 9.06 2.65
CA LEU A 154 10.76 9.84 3.42
C LEU A 154 9.73 10.55 2.53
N LEU A 155 10.15 11.12 1.40
CA LEU A 155 9.25 11.74 0.43
C LEU A 155 8.27 10.71 -0.15
N ALA A 156 8.76 9.52 -0.51
CA ALA A 156 7.92 8.45 -1.04
C ALA A 156 6.85 8.02 -0.02
N ILE A 157 7.23 7.80 1.24
CA ILE A 157 6.29 7.45 2.31
C ILE A 157 5.25 8.57 2.53
N ASN A 158 5.69 9.82 2.67
CA ASN A 158 4.78 10.95 2.88
C ASN A 158 3.82 11.14 1.70
N THR A 159 4.31 10.95 0.48
CA THR A 159 3.48 11.02 -0.73
C THR A 159 2.41 9.92 -0.70
N LYS A 160 2.77 8.68 -0.35
CA LYS A 160 1.81 7.56 -0.24
C LYS A 160 0.77 7.82 0.85
N ILE A 161 1.19 8.26 2.05
CA ILE A 161 0.26 8.61 3.14
C ILE A 161 -0.72 9.71 2.70
N LYS A 162 -0.21 10.77 2.06
CA LYS A 162 -1.02 11.90 1.59
C LYS A 162 -2.00 11.48 0.50
N THR A 163 -1.57 10.68 -0.47
CA THR A 163 -2.44 10.18 -1.53
C THR A 163 -3.53 9.29 -0.96
N ILE A 164 -3.21 8.35 -0.07
CA ILE A 164 -4.21 7.49 0.58
C ILE A 164 -5.21 8.34 1.37
N ASN A 165 -4.75 9.29 2.19
CA ASN A 165 -5.64 10.20 2.92
C ASN A 165 -6.57 10.98 1.99
N LYS A 166 -6.02 11.57 0.91
CA LYS A 166 -6.80 12.30 -0.08
C LYS A 166 -7.87 11.41 -0.73
N GLN A 167 -7.51 10.19 -1.12
CA GLN A 167 -8.48 9.26 -1.73
C GLN A 167 -9.56 8.86 -0.73
N MET A 168 -9.22 8.62 0.54
CA MET A 168 -10.22 8.37 1.58
C MET A 168 -11.13 9.59 1.84
N GLU A 169 -10.58 10.80 1.76
CA GLU A 169 -11.31 12.06 1.95
C GLU A 169 -12.35 12.32 0.85
N ILE A 170 -12.04 11.97 -0.40
CA ILE A 170 -12.94 12.12 -1.55
C ILE A 170 -14.22 11.30 -1.40
N LEU A 171 -14.17 10.17 -0.68
CA LEU A 171 -15.33 9.32 -0.42
C LEU A 171 -16.34 10.08 0.45
N ARG A 172 -17.58 10.25 -0.01
CA ARG A 172 -18.64 10.96 0.74
C ARG A 172 -19.01 10.20 2.01
N ASN A 173 -19.44 10.91 3.06
CA ASN A 173 -19.83 10.28 4.33
C ASN A 173 -20.90 9.19 4.17
N SER A 174 -21.87 9.38 3.27
CA SER A 174 -22.89 8.37 2.95
C SER A 174 -22.30 7.12 2.29
N GLN A 175 -21.23 7.27 1.50
CA GLN A 175 -20.52 6.16 0.86
C GLN A 175 -19.67 5.40 1.88
N ARG A 176 -18.97 6.11 2.78
CA ARG A 176 -18.12 5.51 3.85
C ARG A 176 -18.88 4.60 4.82
N GLN A 177 -20.20 4.80 4.95
CA GLN A 177 -21.05 4.00 5.84
C GLN A 177 -21.54 2.70 5.19
N THR A 178 -21.43 2.56 3.87
CA THR A 178 -21.79 1.30 3.20
C THR A 178 -20.72 0.24 3.44
N GLN A 179 -21.15 -1.01 3.64
CA GLN A 179 -20.27 -2.15 3.94
C GLN A 179 -19.17 -2.31 2.88
N SER A 180 -19.48 -1.97 1.63
CA SER A 180 -18.59 -2.04 0.46
C SER A 180 -17.33 -1.20 0.61
N TYR A 181 -17.45 0.02 1.12
CA TYR A 181 -16.30 0.91 1.30
C TYR A 181 -15.54 0.58 2.57
N GLN A 182 -16.21 0.04 3.60
CA GLN A 182 -15.58 -0.23 4.90
C GLN A 182 -14.41 -1.22 4.80
N THR A 183 -14.51 -2.26 3.98
CA THR A 183 -13.42 -3.23 3.81
C THR A 183 -12.16 -2.57 3.25
N VAL A 184 -12.29 -1.85 2.13
CA VAL A 184 -11.15 -1.18 1.47
C VAL A 184 -10.63 -0.02 2.34
N LEU A 185 -11.51 0.73 2.99
CA LEU A 185 -11.15 1.81 3.92
C LEU A 185 -10.39 1.31 5.14
N THR A 186 -10.78 0.15 5.68
CA THR A 186 -10.10 -0.44 6.84
C THR A 186 -8.69 -0.82 6.47
N GLU A 187 -8.51 -1.46 5.32
CA GLU A 187 -7.18 -1.82 4.83
C GLU A 187 -6.33 -0.59 4.48
N ALA A 188 -6.93 0.41 3.83
CA ALA A 188 -6.25 1.68 3.54
C ALA A 188 -5.75 2.39 4.80
N LYS A 189 -6.60 2.48 5.83
CA LYS A 189 -6.23 3.06 7.13
C LYS A 189 -5.10 2.26 7.78
N ARG A 190 -5.21 0.92 7.80
CA ARG A 190 -4.20 0.03 8.37
C ARG A 190 -2.83 0.25 7.71
N GLN A 191 -2.76 0.19 6.38
CA GLN A 191 -1.50 0.36 5.65
C GLN A 191 -0.92 1.77 5.79
N ARG A 192 -1.76 2.81 5.73
CA ARG A 192 -1.35 4.19 6.02
C ARG A 192 -0.77 4.33 7.42
N ASP A 193 -1.41 3.75 8.43
CA ASP A 193 -0.96 3.84 9.82
C ASP A 193 0.37 3.11 10.04
N LEU A 194 0.57 1.99 9.35
CA LEU A 194 1.86 1.29 9.33
C LEU A 194 2.97 2.17 8.74
N LEU A 195 2.73 2.80 7.58
CA LEU A 195 3.68 3.74 6.98
C LEU A 195 4.01 4.91 7.93
N ALA A 196 2.99 5.51 8.54
CA ALA A 196 3.17 6.63 9.46
C ALA A 196 3.94 6.24 10.73
N LYS A 197 3.77 5.00 11.22
CA LYS A 197 4.54 4.46 12.34
C LYS A 197 5.98 4.15 11.95
N GLN A 198 6.22 3.59 10.76
CA GLN A 198 7.57 3.34 10.24
C GLN A 198 8.36 4.64 10.10
N GLU A 199 7.75 5.70 9.55
CA GLU A 199 8.34 7.04 9.49
C GLU A 199 8.68 7.57 10.90
N SER A 200 7.73 7.52 11.82
CA SER A 200 7.90 8.02 13.20
C SER A 200 9.03 7.31 13.95
N ILE A 201 9.12 5.97 13.82
CA ILE A 201 10.21 5.19 14.42
C ILE A 201 11.55 5.56 13.80
N PHE A 202 11.63 5.70 12.48
CA PHE A 202 12.86 6.08 11.80
C PHE A 202 13.35 7.47 12.24
N LEU A 203 12.46 8.47 12.30
CA LEU A 203 12.81 9.81 12.76
C LEU A 203 13.23 9.83 14.23
N SER A 204 12.56 9.07 15.09
CA SER A 204 12.92 8.94 16.51
C SER A 204 14.28 8.26 16.70
N TYR A 205 14.56 7.24 15.89
CA TYR A 205 15.88 6.59 15.85
C TYR A 205 16.98 7.58 15.44
N LEU A 206 16.74 8.38 14.40
CA LEU A 206 17.67 9.43 13.97
C LEU A 206 17.95 10.43 15.11
N GLN A 207 16.91 10.91 15.78
CA GLN A 207 17.04 11.83 16.92
C GLN A 207 17.87 11.21 18.05
N GLN A 208 17.63 9.94 18.38
CA GLN A 208 18.41 9.22 19.39
C GLN A 208 19.87 9.07 18.99
N GLN A 209 20.16 8.64 17.76
CA GLN A 209 21.53 8.47 17.28
C GLN A 209 22.32 9.78 17.35
N PHE A 210 21.70 10.89 16.94
CA PHE A 210 22.30 12.21 17.02
C PHE A 210 22.48 12.68 18.46
N SER A 211 21.53 12.35 19.33
CA SER A 211 21.61 12.72 20.74
C SER A 211 22.75 12.00 21.43
N VAL A 212 22.84 10.68 21.28
CA VAL A 212 23.94 9.88 21.83
C VAL A 212 25.29 10.35 21.29
N LEU A 213 25.37 10.67 19.99
CA LEU A 213 26.63 11.03 19.35
C LEU A 213 27.13 12.44 19.70
N HIS A 214 26.23 13.41 19.87
CA HIS A 214 26.59 14.84 19.93
C HIS A 214 26.30 15.53 21.27
N GLN A 215 25.43 14.96 22.11
CA GLN A 215 25.09 15.55 23.42
C GLN A 215 26.34 15.86 24.27
N PRO A 216 27.36 14.97 24.39
CA PRO A 216 28.53 15.28 25.22
C PRO A 216 29.30 16.53 24.75
N GLN A 217 29.44 16.70 23.44
CA GLN A 217 30.15 17.82 22.84
C GLN A 217 29.36 19.12 23.00
N PHE A 218 28.03 19.07 22.81
CA PHE A 218 27.15 20.22 23.05
C PHE A 218 27.13 20.61 24.53
N ALA A 219 27.04 19.64 25.45
CA ALA A 219 27.04 19.89 26.88
C ALA A 219 28.33 20.58 27.34
N LYS A 220 29.48 20.13 26.82
CA LYS A 220 30.78 20.75 27.14
C LYS A 220 30.86 22.21 26.70
N ILE A 221 30.47 22.52 25.46
CA ILE A 221 30.49 23.90 24.95
C ILE A 221 29.50 24.77 25.74
N TYR A 222 28.30 24.27 25.96
CA TYR A 222 27.28 24.95 26.74
C TYR A 222 27.76 25.30 28.16
N GLN A 223 28.28 24.32 28.90
CA GLN A 223 28.79 24.52 30.27
C GLN A 223 29.91 25.55 30.28
N THR A 224 30.84 25.45 29.33
CA THR A 224 31.93 26.42 29.18
C THR A 224 31.36 27.83 28.97
N VAL A 225 30.42 28.02 28.04
CA VAL A 225 29.80 29.34 27.82
C VAL A 225 29.10 29.86 29.07
N ALA A 226 28.28 29.02 29.72
CA ALA A 226 27.51 29.39 30.90
C ALA A 226 28.40 29.80 32.07
N GLU A 227 29.51 29.08 32.31
CA GLU A 227 30.48 29.40 33.35
C GLU A 227 31.28 30.67 33.03
N GLN A 228 31.75 30.82 31.79
CA GLN A 228 32.59 31.95 31.41
C GLN A 228 31.80 33.28 31.39
N LEU A 229 30.50 33.25 31.07
CA LEU A 229 29.64 34.45 31.10
C LEU A 229 29.43 35.04 32.51
N ASN A 230 29.71 34.28 33.57
CA ASN A 230 29.70 34.79 34.95
C ASN A 230 30.97 35.57 35.30
N ASN A 231 32.07 35.32 34.58
CA ASN A 231 33.41 35.82 34.92
C ASN A 231 33.94 36.82 33.89
N PHE A 232 33.42 36.81 32.67
CA PHE A 232 33.94 37.59 31.55
C PHE A 232 32.83 38.31 30.78
N GLU A 233 33.20 39.41 30.14
CA GLU A 233 32.35 40.05 29.15
C GLU A 233 32.10 39.12 27.97
N GLU A 234 30.92 39.25 27.38
CA GLU A 234 30.44 38.38 26.30
C GLU A 234 31.38 38.32 25.09
N ARG A 235 32.00 39.44 24.70
CA ARG A 235 32.99 39.49 23.61
C ARG A 235 34.23 38.63 23.88
N VAL A 236 34.63 38.53 25.16
CA VAL A 236 35.78 37.75 25.59
C VAL A 236 35.40 36.27 25.55
N VAL A 237 34.24 35.91 26.10
CA VAL A 237 33.69 34.53 26.02
C VAL A 237 33.61 34.08 24.57
N ALA A 238 33.04 34.89 23.69
CA ALA A 238 32.94 34.62 22.26
C ALA A 238 34.29 34.31 21.60
N SER A 239 35.37 34.96 22.03
CA SER A 239 36.72 34.70 21.53
C SER A 239 37.29 33.38 22.06
N MET A 240 37.03 33.06 23.34
CA MET A 240 37.52 31.85 24.01
C MET A 240 36.94 30.57 23.40
N ILE A 241 35.65 30.57 23.07
CA ILE A 241 34.97 29.36 22.58
C ILE A 241 34.95 29.22 21.05
N ARG A 242 35.40 30.24 20.32
CA ARG A 242 35.28 30.30 18.85
C ARG A 242 35.92 29.11 18.15
N GLN A 243 37.12 28.72 18.60
CA GLN A 243 37.86 27.64 17.98
C GLN A 243 37.14 26.29 18.17
N ASP A 244 36.66 26.01 19.38
CA ASP A 244 35.93 24.78 19.68
C ASP A 244 34.60 24.71 18.91
N GLN A 245 33.87 25.82 18.82
CA GLN A 245 32.65 25.89 18.00
C GLN A 245 32.94 25.71 16.50
N ASN A 246 33.99 26.32 15.96
CA ASN A 246 34.39 26.11 14.56
C ASN A 246 34.64 24.62 14.27
N LYS A 247 35.44 23.99 15.13
CA LYS A 247 35.77 22.57 15.00
C LYS A 247 34.53 21.69 15.09
N LEU A 248 33.60 22.03 15.98
CA LEU A 248 32.32 21.34 16.12
C LEU A 248 31.49 21.42 14.83
N ILE A 249 31.33 22.64 14.29
CA ILE A 249 30.61 22.90 13.03
C ILE A 249 31.22 22.10 11.87
N GLU A 250 32.53 22.14 11.71
CA GLU A 250 33.23 21.38 10.66
C GLU A 250 33.02 19.87 10.82
N THR A 251 33.12 19.35 12.05
CA THR A 251 32.99 17.92 12.32
C THR A 251 31.55 17.41 12.12
N MET A 252 30.56 18.28 12.32
CA MET A 252 29.13 17.94 12.29
C MET A 252 28.42 18.43 11.03
N GLN A 253 29.15 18.94 10.03
CA GLN A 253 28.56 19.54 8.84
C GLN A 253 27.59 18.58 8.13
N HIS A 254 28.03 17.36 7.81
CA HIS A 254 27.19 16.36 7.13
C HIS A 254 25.90 16.04 7.90
N GLN A 255 26.01 15.90 9.21
CA GLN A 255 24.88 15.64 10.12
C GLN A 255 23.91 16.82 10.17
N SER A 256 24.43 18.05 10.20
CA SER A 256 23.61 19.26 10.14
C SER A 256 22.86 19.38 8.81
N GLU A 257 23.53 19.04 7.69
CA GLU A 257 22.92 19.01 6.37
C GLU A 257 21.83 17.95 6.29
N LEU A 258 22.05 16.75 6.85
CA LEU A 258 21.04 15.69 6.90
C LEU A 258 19.78 16.15 7.65
N LEU A 259 19.93 16.70 8.87
CA LEU A 259 18.77 17.16 9.66
C LEU A 259 18.03 18.30 8.98
N TYR A 260 18.75 19.27 8.42
CA TYR A 260 18.14 20.38 7.68
C TYR A 260 17.33 19.89 6.46
N ASN A 261 17.89 18.94 5.71
CA ASN A 261 17.24 18.37 4.55
C ASN A 261 15.97 17.61 4.91
N ILE A 262 15.98 16.87 6.02
CA ILE A 262 14.81 16.16 6.53
C ILE A 262 13.74 17.15 7.00
N ASP A 263 14.12 18.15 7.80
CA ASP A 263 13.22 19.21 8.26
C ASP A 263 12.52 19.91 7.09
N LEU A 264 13.31 20.36 6.10
CA LEU A 264 12.81 21.01 4.90
C LEU A 264 11.86 20.10 4.11
N MET A 265 12.21 18.82 3.93
CA MET A 265 11.38 17.87 3.21
C MET A 265 10.06 17.61 3.94
N LEU A 266 10.08 17.40 5.26
CA LEU A 266 8.88 17.21 6.07
C LEU A 266 7.96 18.44 5.98
N LYS A 267 8.54 19.63 6.02
CA LYS A 267 7.82 20.90 5.86
C LYS A 267 7.18 21.04 4.48
N GLN A 268 7.95 20.81 3.42
CA GLN A 268 7.50 20.97 2.03
C GLN A 268 6.43 19.96 1.65
N THR A 269 6.51 18.73 2.17
CA THR A 269 5.52 17.69 1.91
C THR A 269 4.23 17.89 2.71
N GLY A 270 4.28 18.71 3.76
CA GLY A 270 3.20 18.88 4.72
C GLY A 270 3.04 17.64 5.61
N SER A 271 4.15 16.96 5.94
CA SER A 271 4.13 15.81 6.83
C SER A 271 3.62 16.20 8.21
N ALA A 272 2.73 15.40 8.78
CA ALA A 272 2.31 15.56 10.17
C ALA A 272 3.48 15.42 11.16
N ARG A 273 4.57 14.74 10.75
CA ARG A 273 5.78 14.53 11.56
C ARG A 273 6.69 15.74 11.66
N HIS A 274 6.49 16.76 10.83
CA HIS A 274 7.27 18.00 10.91
C HIS A 274 7.16 18.63 12.32
N ALA A 275 5.95 18.70 12.90
CA ALA A 275 5.74 19.30 14.22
C ALA A 275 6.44 18.53 15.36
N GLU A 276 6.66 17.23 15.19
CA GLU A 276 7.37 16.37 16.16
C GLU A 276 8.90 16.45 15.96
N PHE A 277 9.36 16.68 14.72
CA PHE A 277 10.77 16.67 14.37
C PHE A 277 11.45 18.04 14.48
N GLU A 278 10.77 19.11 14.06
CA GLU A 278 11.29 20.48 14.00
C GLU A 278 11.89 20.96 15.35
N PRO A 279 11.28 20.71 16.53
CA PRO A 279 11.89 21.13 17.80
C PRO A 279 13.27 20.54 18.05
N PHE A 280 13.50 19.29 17.63
CA PHE A 280 14.81 18.63 17.74
C PHE A 280 15.82 19.26 16.78
N TYR A 281 15.43 19.50 15.52
CA TYR A 281 16.28 20.18 14.54
C TYR A 281 16.68 21.59 15.02
N LEU A 282 15.73 22.38 15.52
CA LEU A 282 15.99 23.71 16.04
C LEU A 282 16.93 23.67 17.26
N ALA A 283 16.75 22.70 18.16
CA ALA A 283 17.66 22.49 19.29
C ALA A 283 19.08 22.15 18.82
N TYR A 284 19.20 21.29 17.80
CA TYR A 284 20.48 20.92 17.21
C TYR A 284 21.23 22.13 16.65
N ILE A 285 20.54 22.94 15.84
CA ILE A 285 21.13 24.13 15.23
C ILE A 285 21.43 25.21 16.28
N GLN A 286 20.58 25.37 17.30
CA GLN A 286 20.82 26.28 18.42
C GLN A 286 22.11 25.96 19.16
N LEU A 287 22.42 24.67 19.38
CA LEU A 287 23.63 24.25 20.08
C LEU A 287 24.88 24.28 19.19
N LEU A 288 24.72 24.03 17.89
CA LEU A 288 25.80 23.98 16.90
C LEU A 288 26.27 25.36 16.45
N ASN A 289 25.36 26.32 16.29
CA ASN A 289 25.68 27.60 15.68
C ASN A 289 26.48 28.54 16.58
N LYS A 290 27.25 29.42 15.92
CA LYS A 290 27.85 30.60 16.56
C LYS A 290 26.75 31.59 16.91
N SER A 291 26.58 31.90 18.18
CA SER A 291 25.64 32.93 18.57
C SER A 291 26.23 34.32 18.38
N LYS A 292 25.39 35.26 17.96
CA LYS A 292 25.69 36.69 18.08
C LYS A 292 25.46 37.21 19.51
N ASP A 293 24.66 36.47 20.29
CA ASP A 293 24.32 36.73 21.69
C ASP A 293 24.54 35.44 22.52
N TYR A 294 25.67 35.36 23.22
CA TYR A 294 26.01 34.19 24.03
C TYR A 294 25.21 34.11 25.33
N ARG A 295 24.64 35.21 25.82
CA ARG A 295 23.72 35.15 26.97
C ARG A 295 22.43 34.46 26.56
N GLU A 296 21.90 34.78 25.38
CA GLU A 296 20.74 34.09 24.82
C GLU A 296 21.07 32.63 24.49
N TYR A 297 22.26 32.35 23.96
CA TYR A 297 22.74 30.98 23.76
C TYR A 297 22.72 30.17 25.07
N ALA A 298 23.24 30.73 26.17
CA ALA A 298 23.23 30.06 27.47
C ALA A 298 21.82 29.89 28.04
N ARG A 299 20.90 30.82 27.77
CA ARG A 299 19.50 30.72 28.21
C ARG A 299 18.76 29.61 27.46
N GLN A 300 18.86 29.59 26.14
CA GLN A 300 18.17 28.61 25.29
C GLN A 300 18.86 27.24 25.29
N GLY A 301 20.19 27.20 25.42
CA GLY A 301 20.99 25.98 25.36
C GLY A 301 20.62 24.95 26.41
N LYS A 302 20.16 25.39 27.60
CA LYS A 302 19.66 24.47 28.64
C LYS A 302 18.45 23.68 28.18
N ALA A 303 17.48 24.35 27.56
CA ALA A 303 16.27 23.70 27.05
C ALA A 303 16.59 22.80 25.85
N ALA A 304 17.48 23.25 24.96
CA ALA A 304 17.96 22.45 23.85
C ALA A 304 18.65 21.16 24.32
N LEU A 305 19.53 21.22 25.33
CA LEU A 305 20.19 20.04 25.89
C LEU A 305 19.21 19.06 26.53
N ALA A 306 18.15 19.55 27.20
CA ALA A 306 17.13 18.69 27.77
C ALA A 306 16.37 17.88 26.71
N LEU A 307 16.14 18.45 25.51
CA LEU A 307 15.53 17.72 24.39
C LEU A 307 16.44 16.59 23.89
N PHE A 308 17.76 16.80 23.88
CA PHE A 308 18.74 15.76 23.52
C PHE A 308 18.80 14.66 24.56
N GLU A 309 18.77 15.01 25.85
CA GLU A 309 18.72 14.03 26.93
C GLU A 309 17.45 13.16 26.87
N LEU A 310 16.31 13.76 26.55
CA LEU A 310 15.07 13.01 26.34
C LEU A 310 15.18 12.05 25.15
N ALA A 311 15.75 12.53 24.03
CA ALA A 311 15.89 11.75 22.82
C ALA A 311 16.98 10.66 22.90
N SER A 312 17.98 10.79 23.77
CA SER A 312 19.05 9.80 23.95
C SER A 312 18.63 8.57 24.75
N ALA A 313 17.42 8.59 25.34
CA ALA A 313 16.89 7.46 26.10
C ALA A 313 17.00 6.15 25.30
N PRO A 314 17.58 5.08 25.87
CA PRO A 314 17.76 3.82 25.16
C PRO A 314 16.40 3.25 24.75
N ASN A 315 16.30 2.88 23.48
CA ASN A 315 15.06 2.43 22.87
C ASN A 315 15.37 1.44 21.75
N ASN A 316 14.54 0.40 21.64
CA ASN A 316 14.75 -0.69 20.69
C ASN A 316 14.14 -0.37 19.33
N PHE A 317 14.44 0.80 18.76
CA PHE A 317 13.80 1.28 17.54
C PHE A 317 13.99 0.31 16.36
N TYR A 318 15.16 -0.33 16.23
CA TYR A 318 15.36 -1.30 15.16
C TYR A 318 14.43 -2.52 15.31
N GLN A 319 14.26 -3.05 16.52
CA GLN A 319 13.36 -4.17 16.76
C GLN A 319 11.90 -3.78 16.51
N GLN A 320 11.49 -2.60 16.98
CA GLN A 320 10.15 -2.08 16.71
C GLN A 320 9.92 -1.89 15.20
N TYR A 321 10.91 -1.34 14.49
CA TYR A 321 10.88 -1.21 13.04
C TYR A 321 10.77 -2.57 12.36
N GLN A 322 11.57 -3.56 12.78
CA GLN A 322 11.51 -4.94 12.27
C GLN A 322 10.13 -5.56 12.45
N ILE A 323 9.49 -5.37 13.61
CA ILE A 323 8.11 -5.83 13.85
C ILE A 323 7.16 -5.16 12.85
N LEU A 324 7.25 -3.83 12.67
CA LEU A 324 6.37 -3.12 11.73
C LEU A 324 6.57 -3.51 10.26
N VAL A 325 7.79 -3.84 9.83
CA VAL A 325 8.02 -4.31 8.45
C VAL A 325 7.72 -5.79 8.27
N SER A 326 7.68 -6.56 9.36
CA SER A 326 7.20 -7.95 9.34
C SER A 326 5.70 -8.02 9.14
N GLU A 327 4.96 -6.95 9.47
CA GLU A 327 3.57 -6.77 9.06
C GLU A 327 3.54 -6.36 7.58
N PRO A 328 3.08 -7.24 6.67
CA PRO A 328 3.17 -6.95 5.25
C PRO A 328 2.17 -5.85 4.86
N LEU A 329 2.66 -4.90 4.04
CA LEU A 329 1.81 -3.97 3.29
C LEU A 329 1.27 -4.68 2.04
N THR A 330 0.47 -5.72 2.27
CA THR A 330 -0.13 -6.56 1.23
C THR A 330 -1.64 -6.52 1.30
N LEU A 331 -2.26 -6.65 0.14
CA LEU A 331 -3.68 -6.89 0.02
C LEU A 331 -3.99 -8.38 0.12
N SER A 332 -5.13 -8.71 0.73
CA SER A 332 -5.71 -10.05 0.66
C SER A 332 -6.04 -10.44 -0.79
N ASP A 333 -6.08 -11.73 -1.10
CA ASP A 333 -6.44 -12.24 -2.43
C ASP A 333 -7.78 -11.69 -2.93
N ASP A 334 -8.77 -11.53 -2.05
CA ASP A 334 -10.07 -10.92 -2.40
C ASP A 334 -9.92 -9.48 -2.89
N LEU A 335 -9.14 -8.65 -2.19
CA LEU A 335 -8.89 -7.26 -2.57
C LEU A 335 -8.04 -7.16 -3.85
N LEU A 336 -7.14 -8.11 -4.10
CA LEU A 336 -6.42 -8.20 -5.37
C LEU A 336 -7.35 -8.62 -6.52
N ALA A 337 -8.23 -9.59 -6.30
CA ALA A 337 -9.24 -9.99 -7.27
C ALA A 337 -10.22 -8.84 -7.56
N PHE A 338 -10.61 -8.09 -6.53
CA PHE A 338 -11.40 -6.88 -6.66
C PHE A 338 -10.69 -5.83 -7.52
N ALA A 339 -9.42 -5.53 -7.24
CA ALA A 339 -8.63 -4.57 -8.02
C ALA A 339 -8.49 -4.98 -9.49
N ARG A 340 -8.27 -6.27 -9.77
CA ARG A 340 -8.21 -6.81 -11.14
C ARG A 340 -9.54 -6.65 -11.87
N SER A 341 -10.63 -7.11 -11.24
CA SER A 341 -11.98 -7.01 -11.79
C SER A 341 -12.39 -5.55 -12.03
N GLN A 342 -12.03 -4.63 -11.14
CA GLN A 342 -12.25 -3.18 -11.31
C GLN A 342 -11.45 -2.61 -12.48
N ASN A 343 -10.18 -2.97 -12.63
CA ASN A 343 -9.35 -2.51 -13.75
C ASN A 343 -9.84 -3.01 -15.10
N GLU A 344 -10.23 -4.29 -15.19
CA GLU A 344 -10.85 -4.85 -16.38
C GLU A 344 -12.16 -4.13 -16.71
N SER A 345 -12.99 -3.89 -15.71
CA SER A 345 -14.26 -3.19 -15.85
C SER A 345 -14.07 -1.72 -16.27
N LYS A 346 -13.08 -1.02 -15.70
CA LYS A 346 -12.67 0.35 -16.06
C LYS A 346 -12.22 0.43 -17.51
N PHE A 347 -11.56 -0.60 -18.04
CA PHE A 347 -11.16 -0.67 -19.45
C PHE A 347 -12.35 -0.95 -20.38
N LEU A 348 -13.17 -1.95 -20.03
CA LEU A 348 -14.25 -2.44 -20.87
C LEU A 348 -15.49 -1.54 -20.90
N TYR A 349 -15.75 -0.84 -19.80
CA TYR A 349 -16.94 -0.03 -19.62
C TYR A 349 -16.61 1.44 -19.40
N LYS A 350 -15.39 1.87 -19.73
CA LYS A 350 -15.00 3.27 -19.72
C LYS A 350 -16.03 4.06 -20.52
N LYS A 351 -16.82 4.87 -19.81
CA LYS A 351 -17.76 5.79 -20.41
C LYS A 351 -17.00 6.72 -21.35
N TYR A 352 -17.45 6.80 -22.60
CA TYR A 352 -17.52 8.07 -23.29
C TYR A 352 -18.24 9.10 -22.41
#